data_AF-A0A067G8G8-F1
#
_entry.id   AF-A0A067G8G8-F1
#
_cell.length_a   1.000
_cell.length_b   1.000
_cell.length_c   1.000
_cell.angle_alpha   90.00
_cell.angle_beta   90.00
_cell.angle_gamma   90.00
#
_symmetry.space_group_name_H-M   'P 1'
#
loop_
_entity.id
_entity.type
_entity.pdbx_description
1 polymer ?
#
loop_
_entity_poly.entity_id
_entity_poly.type
_entity_poly.pdbx_seq_one_letter_code
_entity_poly.pdbx_strand_id
1 'polypeptide(L)'
;MSFSFFKPSRPKTPLEVVKATKVSLMALDIKTVVEVKALEKAMEEIEKNFVTMRCMLSGDGEVEPNADQVLQLATEVCKEDVLILLVHKLPILGWEARKDLVHCWSILLKQKVDSTYCCVQFIENHFELLDFLVVCYDNKEVALHCGIMLRECIKFPSLARYILESASFELFFKFVELPTFDVASDAFSTFKDLLTKHLTVVSEYLTAHYDEVYTHLISV
;
A
#
# COMPACT_ATOMS: atom_id res chain seq x y z
N MET A 1 8.01 -12.83 43.15
CA MET A 1 7.96 -12.11 41.86
C MET A 1 8.17 -13.12 40.75
N SER A 2 7.16 -13.37 39.93
CA SER A 2 7.22 -14.39 38.87
C SER A 2 7.94 -13.81 37.65
N PHE A 3 9.15 -14.32 37.39
CA PHE A 3 9.87 -14.05 36.14
C PHE A 3 9.24 -14.89 35.04
N SER A 4 8.52 -14.25 34.13
CA SER A 4 8.03 -14.91 32.91
C SER A 4 9.22 -15.15 31.98
N PHE A 5 9.69 -16.39 31.92
CA PHE A 5 10.60 -16.88 30.91
C PHE A 5 9.86 -16.99 29.57
N PHE A 6 9.81 -15.91 28.81
CA PHE A 6 9.53 -16.02 27.38
C PHE A 6 10.74 -16.71 26.73
N LYS A 7 10.58 -17.99 26.38
CA LYS A 7 11.49 -18.63 25.43
C LYS A 7 11.46 -17.80 24.14
N PRO A 8 12.61 -17.36 23.59
CA PRO A 8 12.60 -16.72 22.28
C PRO A 8 12.05 -17.74 21.28
N SER A 9 10.88 -17.45 20.72
CA SER A 9 10.33 -18.22 19.61
C SER A 9 11.34 -18.18 18.48
N ARG A 10 11.57 -19.32 17.81
CA ARG A 10 12.41 -19.38 16.61
C ARG A 10 12.00 -18.24 15.66
N PRO A 11 12.96 -17.46 15.11
CA PRO A 11 12.64 -16.41 14.16
C PRO A 11 11.90 -17.02 12.97
N LYS A 12 10.71 -16.46 12.65
CA LYS A 12 9.91 -16.89 11.50
C LYS A 12 10.73 -16.63 10.22
N THR A 13 10.63 -17.53 9.25
CA THR A 13 11.16 -17.32 7.90
C THR A 13 10.24 -16.36 7.11
N PRO A 14 10.73 -15.71 6.04
CA PRO A 14 9.88 -14.84 5.20
C PRO A 14 8.59 -15.52 4.74
N LEU A 15 8.68 -16.76 4.26
CA LEU A 15 7.51 -17.53 3.81
C LEU A 15 6.50 -17.79 4.94
N GLU A 16 6.98 -18.11 6.14
CA GLU A 16 6.12 -18.34 7.31
C GLU A 16 5.39 -17.05 7.72
N VAL A 17 6.08 -15.90 7.67
CA VAL A 17 5.46 -14.59 7.93
C VAL A 17 4.38 -14.29 6.88
N VAL A 18 4.68 -14.45 5.60
CA VAL A 18 3.71 -14.20 4.51
C VAL A 18 2.46 -15.06 4.68
N LYS A 19 2.62 -16.37 4.92
CA LYS A 19 1.49 -17.29 5.12
C LYS A 19 0.68 -16.95 6.37
N ALA A 20 1.35 -16.62 7.48
CA ALA A 20 0.67 -16.18 8.70
C ALA A 20 -0.12 -14.89 8.47
N THR A 21 0.49 -13.90 7.80
CA THR A 21 -0.18 -12.64 7.43
C THR A 21 -1.41 -12.89 6.56
N LYS A 22 -1.30 -13.72 5.52
CA LYS A 22 -2.42 -14.08 4.63
C LYS A 22 -3.60 -14.65 5.42
N VAL A 23 -3.33 -15.64 6.28
CA VAL A 23 -4.37 -16.29 7.10
C VAL A 23 -5.08 -15.27 7.99
N SER A 24 -4.33 -14.38 8.66
CA SER A 24 -4.94 -13.39 9.55
C SER A 24 -5.73 -12.33 8.77
N LEU A 25 -5.27 -11.90 7.59
CA LEU A 25 -6.00 -10.94 6.74
C LEU A 25 -7.30 -11.52 6.21
N MET A 26 -7.32 -12.80 5.82
CA MET A 26 -8.54 -13.49 5.37
C MET A 26 -9.54 -13.69 6.51
N ALA A 27 -9.08 -13.79 7.75
CA ALA A 27 -9.95 -13.91 8.93
C ALA A 27 -10.74 -12.62 9.23
N LEU A 28 -10.43 -11.49 8.59
CA LEU A 28 -11.15 -10.22 8.79
C LEU A 28 -12.54 -10.18 8.13
N ASP A 29 -12.89 -11.13 7.25
CA ASP A 29 -14.15 -11.11 6.48
C ASP A 29 -15.38 -11.66 7.22
N ILE A 30 -15.27 -11.83 8.53
CA ILE A 30 -16.12 -12.68 9.35
C ILE A 30 -16.94 -11.78 10.34
N LYS A 31 -18.28 -11.94 10.46
CA LYS A 31 -19.24 -10.91 10.97
C LYS A 31 -20.19 -11.28 12.14
N THR A 32 -20.13 -12.45 12.75
CA THR A 32 -20.99 -12.88 13.87
C THR A 32 -20.42 -12.52 15.25
N VAL A 33 -21.22 -12.63 16.31
CA VAL A 33 -20.82 -12.23 17.68
C VAL A 33 -19.69 -13.10 18.26
N VAL A 34 -19.69 -14.41 17.96
CA VAL A 34 -18.58 -15.32 18.33
C VAL A 34 -17.29 -14.91 17.60
N GLU A 35 -17.45 -14.26 16.45
CA GLU A 35 -16.37 -13.86 15.58
C GLU A 35 -15.72 -12.54 16.01
N VAL A 36 -16.30 -11.76 16.93
CA VAL A 36 -15.66 -10.52 17.44
C VAL A 36 -14.36 -10.83 18.18
N LYS A 37 -14.34 -11.86 19.05
CA LYS A 37 -13.09 -12.30 19.71
C LYS A 37 -12.08 -12.88 18.73
N ALA A 38 -12.56 -13.53 17.66
CA ALA A 38 -11.70 -14.06 16.61
C ALA A 38 -11.10 -12.91 15.77
N LEU A 39 -11.87 -11.85 15.53
CA LEU A 39 -11.47 -10.64 14.84
C LEU A 39 -10.40 -9.88 15.64
N GLU A 40 -10.62 -9.65 16.94
CA GLU A 40 -9.62 -9.06 17.83
C GLU A 40 -8.30 -9.83 17.78
N LYS A 41 -8.37 -11.17 17.88
CA LYS A 41 -7.19 -12.03 17.76
C LYS A 41 -6.52 -11.94 16.38
N ALA A 42 -7.31 -11.86 15.31
CA ALA A 42 -6.79 -11.71 13.96
C ALA A 42 -6.07 -10.35 13.78
N MET A 43 -6.64 -9.27 14.32
CA MET A 43 -6.03 -7.94 14.31
C MET A 43 -4.71 -7.93 15.09
N GLU A 44 -4.66 -8.51 16.29
CA GLU A 44 -3.41 -8.65 17.06
C GLU A 44 -2.33 -9.42 16.30
N GLU A 45 -2.71 -10.49 15.60
CA GLU A 45 -1.76 -11.30 14.82
C GLU A 45 -1.30 -10.55 13.55
N ILE A 46 -2.16 -9.75 12.93
CA ILE A 46 -1.77 -8.87 11.81
C ILE A 46 -0.73 -7.85 12.29
N GLU A 47 -0.98 -7.17 13.41
CA GLU A 47 -0.03 -6.20 13.97
C GLU A 47 1.33 -6.85 14.26
N LYS A 48 1.35 -8.01 14.92
CA LYS A 48 2.58 -8.76 15.18
C LYS A 48 3.32 -9.15 13.90
N ASN A 49 2.59 -9.61 12.89
CA ASN A 49 3.18 -10.02 11.62
C ASN A 49 3.70 -8.82 10.83
N PHE A 50 3.03 -7.66 10.86
CA PHE A 50 3.49 -6.44 10.22
C PHE A 50 4.74 -5.87 10.89
N VAL A 51 4.79 -5.86 12.22
CA VAL A 51 6.02 -5.50 12.94
C VAL A 51 7.16 -6.44 12.55
N THR A 52 6.91 -7.75 12.49
CA THR A 52 7.91 -8.73 12.06
C THR A 52 8.38 -8.47 10.63
N MET A 53 7.45 -8.22 9.71
CA MET A 53 7.73 -7.90 8.32
C MET A 53 8.56 -6.60 8.20
N ARG A 54 8.20 -5.56 8.95
CA ARG A 54 8.93 -4.28 9.02
C ARG A 54 10.36 -4.48 9.49
N CYS A 55 10.56 -5.26 10.57
CA CYS A 55 11.89 -5.58 11.08
C CYS A 55 12.72 -6.37 10.07
N MET A 56 12.12 -7.33 9.34
CA MET A 56 12.82 -8.03 8.25
C MET A 56 13.24 -7.08 7.12
N LEU A 57 12.39 -6.10 6.80
CA LEU A 57 12.62 -5.15 5.70
C LEU A 57 13.60 -4.02 6.03
N SER A 58 13.66 -3.59 7.29
CA SER A 58 14.35 -2.36 7.69
C SER A 58 15.42 -2.55 8.75
N GLY A 59 15.47 -3.73 9.37
CA GLY A 59 16.19 -3.95 10.62
C GLY A 59 15.43 -3.42 11.84
N ASP A 60 15.98 -3.65 13.02
CA ASP A 60 15.45 -3.20 14.32
C ASP A 60 16.39 -2.24 15.08
N GLY A 61 17.42 -1.73 14.39
CA GLY A 61 18.45 -0.85 14.93
C GLY A 61 19.69 -1.60 15.45
N GLU A 62 19.53 -2.87 15.82
CA GLU A 62 20.63 -3.75 16.27
C GLU A 62 21.03 -4.73 15.16
N VAL A 63 20.04 -5.21 14.39
CA VAL A 63 20.22 -6.15 13.29
C VAL A 63 19.89 -5.47 11.97
N GLU A 64 20.86 -5.45 11.05
CA GLU A 64 20.66 -4.98 9.68
C GLU A 64 19.79 -5.95 8.88
N PRO A 65 18.95 -5.44 7.94
CA PRO A 65 18.11 -6.29 7.11
C PRO A 65 18.95 -7.17 6.18
N ASN A 66 18.64 -8.46 6.15
CA ASN A 66 19.30 -9.40 5.26
C ASN A 66 18.70 -9.31 3.85
N ALA A 67 19.52 -8.99 2.84
CA ALA A 67 19.07 -8.77 1.47
C ALA A 67 18.34 -10.00 0.85
N ASP A 68 18.80 -11.22 1.13
CA ASP A 68 18.16 -12.44 0.63
C ASP A 68 16.79 -12.65 1.27
N GLN A 69 16.66 -12.36 2.58
CA GLN A 69 15.38 -12.45 3.27
C GLN A 69 14.39 -11.38 2.79
N VAL A 70 14.87 -10.16 2.55
CA VAL A 70 14.07 -9.07 1.98
C VAL A 70 13.56 -9.43 0.59
N LEU A 71 14.43 -9.95 -0.27
CA LEU A 71 14.07 -10.37 -1.63
C LEU A 71 13.10 -11.55 -1.62
N GLN A 72 13.35 -12.54 -0.74
CA GLN A 72 12.45 -13.67 -0.55
C GLN A 72 11.09 -13.19 -0.08
N LEU A 73 11.03 -12.29 0.91
CA LEU A 73 9.79 -11.71 1.41
C LEU A 73 9.00 -11.02 0.29
N ALA A 74 9.66 -10.16 -0.51
CA ALA A 74 9.04 -9.47 -1.64
C ALA A 74 8.48 -10.44 -2.69
N THR A 75 9.22 -11.51 -2.97
CA THR A 75 8.79 -12.53 -3.93
C THR A 75 7.58 -13.32 -3.40
N GLU A 76 7.61 -13.72 -2.12
CA GLU A 76 6.54 -14.53 -1.53
C GLU A 76 5.25 -13.72 -1.31
N VAL A 77 5.31 -12.43 -0.97
CA VAL A 77 4.09 -11.59 -0.88
C VAL A 77 3.38 -11.44 -2.23
N CYS A 78 4.14 -11.44 -3.34
CA CYS A 78 3.57 -11.45 -4.69
C CYS A 78 2.98 -12.83 -5.01
N LYS A 79 3.73 -13.92 -4.80
CA LYS A 79 3.28 -15.28 -5.14
C LYS A 79 2.03 -15.73 -4.38
N GLU A 80 1.88 -15.28 -3.14
CA GLU A 80 0.75 -15.66 -2.28
C GLU A 80 -0.42 -14.65 -2.36
N ASP A 81 -0.38 -13.70 -3.31
CA ASP A 81 -1.40 -12.64 -3.51
C ASP A 81 -1.65 -11.78 -2.25
N VAL A 82 -0.66 -11.72 -1.36
CA VAL A 82 -0.79 -10.97 -0.11
C VAL A 82 -0.86 -9.47 -0.40
N LEU A 83 -0.19 -8.97 -1.43
CA LEU A 83 -0.30 -7.56 -1.85
C LEU A 83 -1.75 -7.12 -2.09
N ILE A 84 -2.58 -7.97 -2.71
CA ILE A 84 -4.02 -7.69 -2.92
C ILE A 84 -4.74 -7.54 -1.58
N LEU A 85 -4.50 -8.47 -0.66
CA LEU A 85 -5.11 -8.44 0.68
C LEU A 85 -4.66 -7.22 1.48
N LEU A 86 -3.39 -6.83 1.39
CA LEU A 86 -2.86 -5.66 2.09
C LEU A 86 -3.58 -4.37 1.65
N VAL A 87 -3.81 -4.20 0.35
CA VAL A 87 -4.53 -3.05 -0.19
C VAL A 87 -6.01 -3.10 0.20
N HIS A 88 -6.71 -4.20 -0.08
CA HIS A 88 -8.16 -4.31 0.18
C HIS A 88 -8.54 -4.25 1.66
N LYS A 89 -7.68 -4.76 2.56
CA LYS A 89 -7.95 -4.75 4.00
C LYS A 89 -7.50 -3.45 4.68
N LEU A 90 -6.77 -2.56 3.99
CA LEU A 90 -6.27 -1.30 4.55
C LEU A 90 -7.33 -0.50 5.35
N PRO A 91 -8.59 -0.35 4.88
CA PRO A 91 -9.64 0.37 5.62
C PRO A 91 -10.02 -0.26 6.97
N ILE A 92 -9.82 -1.57 7.14
CA ILE A 92 -10.23 -2.32 8.33
C ILE A 92 -9.12 -2.34 9.40
N LEU A 93 -7.86 -2.15 8.98
CA LEU A 93 -6.70 -2.22 9.86
C LEU A 93 -6.68 -1.09 10.90
N GLY A 94 -6.08 -1.35 12.06
CA GLY A 94 -5.78 -0.33 13.07
C GLY A 94 -4.72 0.66 12.60
N TRP A 95 -4.65 1.84 13.24
CA TRP A 95 -3.72 2.91 12.87
C TRP A 95 -2.25 2.48 12.81
N GLU A 96 -1.76 1.78 13.84
CA GLU A 96 -0.37 1.31 13.87
C GLU A 96 -0.08 0.26 12.78
N ALA A 97 -1.02 -0.66 12.55
CA ALA A 97 -0.92 -1.62 11.44
C ALA A 97 -0.84 -0.91 10.07
N ARG A 98 -1.63 0.15 9.85
CA ARG A 98 -1.58 0.93 8.61
C ARG A 98 -0.21 1.59 8.42
N LYS A 99 0.37 2.18 9.46
CA LYS A 99 1.71 2.78 9.41
C LYS A 99 2.78 1.76 9.04
N ASP A 100 2.77 0.61 9.70
CA ASP A 100 3.73 -0.47 9.42
C ASP A 100 3.58 -1.02 8.02
N LEU A 101 2.34 -1.16 7.55
CA LEU A 101 2.05 -1.54 6.17
C LEU A 101 2.61 -0.53 5.16
N VAL A 102 2.33 0.76 5.32
CA VAL A 102 2.83 1.81 4.40
C VAL A 102 4.37 1.79 4.35
N HIS A 103 5.02 1.58 5.49
CA HIS A 103 6.47 1.45 5.56
C HIS A 103 6.96 0.21 4.81
N CYS A 104 6.36 -0.96 5.05
CA CYS A 104 6.70 -2.19 4.34
C CYS A 104 6.49 -2.03 2.83
N TRP A 105 5.35 -1.48 2.41
CA TRP A 105 4.99 -1.20 1.03
C TRP A 105 6.07 -0.39 0.29
N SER A 106 6.56 0.67 0.94
CA SER A 106 7.58 1.57 0.40
C SER A 106 8.92 0.88 0.14
N ILE A 107 9.23 -0.19 0.87
CA ILE A 107 10.45 -1.00 0.71
C ILE A 107 10.21 -2.11 -0.31
N LEU A 108 9.07 -2.80 -0.22
CA LEU A 108 8.68 -3.91 -1.09
C LEU A 108 8.64 -3.49 -2.57
N LEU A 109 8.07 -2.32 -2.88
CA LEU A 109 8.01 -1.78 -4.25
C LEU A 109 9.39 -1.53 -4.88
N LYS A 110 10.44 -1.37 -4.06
CA LYS A 110 11.80 -1.08 -4.54
C LYS A 110 12.63 -2.35 -4.74
N GLN A 111 12.11 -3.52 -4.37
CA GLN A 111 12.84 -4.79 -4.48
C GLN A 111 12.86 -5.31 -5.92
N LYS A 112 14.07 -5.62 -6.39
CA LYS A 112 14.32 -6.15 -7.73
C LYS A 112 14.65 -7.63 -7.67
N VAL A 113 13.98 -8.40 -8.50
CA VAL A 113 14.42 -9.75 -8.90
C VAL A 113 15.05 -9.59 -10.27
N ASP A 114 16.33 -9.90 -10.37
CA ASP A 114 17.18 -9.61 -11.54
C ASP A 114 17.17 -8.12 -11.92
N SER A 115 16.36 -7.73 -12.92
CA SER A 115 16.21 -6.34 -13.39
C SER A 115 14.79 -5.80 -13.26
N THR A 116 13.87 -6.59 -12.73
CA THR A 116 12.44 -6.26 -12.66
C THR A 116 12.00 -6.04 -11.22
N TYR A 117 11.18 -5.01 -11.00
CA TYR A 117 10.57 -4.76 -9.71
C TYR A 117 9.39 -5.71 -9.50
N CYS A 118 9.58 -6.76 -8.69
CA CYS A 118 8.61 -7.85 -8.54
C CYS A 118 7.21 -7.37 -8.15
N CYS A 119 7.12 -6.49 -7.14
CA CYS A 119 5.84 -5.93 -6.69
C CYS A 119 5.21 -4.98 -7.72
N VAL A 120 6.02 -4.25 -8.50
CA VAL A 120 5.50 -3.37 -9.57
C VAL A 120 4.91 -4.21 -10.69
N GLN A 121 5.63 -5.24 -11.14
CA GLN A 121 5.13 -6.19 -12.14
C GLN A 121 3.85 -6.88 -11.65
N PHE A 122 3.76 -7.20 -10.35
CA PHE A 122 2.53 -7.73 -9.78
C PHE A 122 1.36 -6.75 -9.92
N ILE A 123 1.57 -5.46 -9.60
CA ILE A 123 0.54 -4.41 -9.71
C ILE A 123 0.18 -4.12 -11.17
N GLU A 124 1.13 -4.21 -12.11
CA GLU A 124 0.85 -4.09 -13.55
C GLU A 124 -0.10 -5.18 -14.07
N ASN A 125 -0.22 -6.31 -13.37
CA ASN A 125 -1.20 -7.36 -13.66
C ASN A 125 -2.50 -7.22 -12.85
N HIS A 126 -2.57 -6.26 -11.92
CA HIS A 126 -3.68 -6.02 -10.99
C HIS A 126 -3.90 -4.52 -10.79
N PHE A 127 -4.14 -3.80 -11.90
CA PHE A 127 -4.24 -2.35 -11.86
C PHE A 127 -5.41 -1.83 -11.03
N GLU A 128 -6.44 -2.65 -10.79
CA GLU A 128 -7.57 -2.33 -9.92
C GLU A 128 -7.14 -1.99 -8.48
N LEU A 129 -5.95 -2.43 -8.05
CA LEU A 129 -5.36 -2.05 -6.77
C LEU A 129 -5.06 -0.55 -6.70
N LEU A 130 -4.66 0.07 -7.81
CA LEU A 130 -4.42 1.51 -7.89
C LEU A 130 -5.73 2.27 -7.82
N ASP A 131 -6.76 1.80 -8.53
CA ASP A 131 -8.11 2.38 -8.47
C ASP A 131 -8.67 2.32 -7.05
N PHE A 132 -8.50 1.19 -6.36
CA PHE A 132 -8.91 1.04 -4.98
C PHE A 132 -8.22 2.04 -4.04
N LEU A 133 -6.90 2.24 -4.20
CA LEU A 133 -6.16 3.24 -3.42
C LEU A 133 -6.67 4.67 -3.68
N VAL A 134 -7.01 5.00 -4.93
CA VAL A 134 -7.60 6.31 -5.28
C VAL A 134 -8.98 6.46 -4.65
N VAL A 135 -9.87 5.48 -4.79
CA VAL A 135 -11.23 5.52 -4.21
C VAL A 135 -11.18 5.67 -2.68
N CYS A 136 -10.19 5.06 -2.02
CA CYS A 136 -10.03 5.16 -0.58
C CYS A 136 -9.65 6.56 -0.06
N TYR A 137 -9.32 7.54 -0.91
CA TYR A 137 -9.21 8.94 -0.48
C TYR A 137 -10.51 9.49 0.12
N ASP A 138 -11.67 8.95 -0.26
CA ASP A 138 -12.96 9.36 0.30
C ASP A 138 -13.13 8.88 1.77
N ASN A 139 -12.34 7.89 2.21
CA ASN A 139 -12.26 7.47 3.60
C ASN A 139 -11.15 8.24 4.35
N LYS A 140 -11.56 9.25 5.11
CA LYS A 140 -10.67 10.15 5.86
C LYS A 140 -9.67 9.44 6.78
N GLU A 141 -10.00 8.28 7.33
CA GLU A 141 -9.11 7.57 8.25
C GLU A 141 -7.92 6.88 7.56
N VAL A 142 -8.06 6.58 6.26
CA VAL A 142 -7.01 5.91 5.46
C VAL A 142 -6.47 6.75 4.32
N ALA A 143 -7.11 7.88 3.99
CA ALA A 143 -6.75 8.72 2.86
C ALA A 143 -5.24 9.04 2.80
N LEU A 144 -4.64 9.46 3.92
CA LEU A 144 -3.21 9.78 3.97
C LEU A 144 -2.32 8.55 3.74
N HIS A 145 -2.70 7.38 4.25
CA HIS A 145 -1.97 6.13 4.02
C HIS A 145 -2.07 5.70 2.55
N CYS A 146 -3.28 5.81 1.96
CA CYS A 146 -3.51 5.52 0.55
C CYS A 146 -2.68 6.44 -0.34
N GLY A 147 -2.65 7.73 -0.01
CA GLY A 147 -1.85 8.72 -0.73
C GLY A 147 -0.36 8.41 -0.72
N ILE A 148 0.20 8.04 0.43
CA ILE A 148 1.61 7.64 0.51
C ILE A 148 1.86 6.36 -0.33
N MET A 149 1.03 5.33 -0.19
CA MET A 149 1.17 4.09 -0.96
C MET A 149 1.08 4.33 -2.46
N LEU A 150 0.11 5.14 -2.88
CA LEU A 150 -0.12 5.51 -4.27
C LEU A 150 1.05 6.34 -4.83
N ARG A 151 1.57 7.29 -4.04
CA ARG A 151 2.75 8.08 -4.43
C ARG A 151 4.01 7.24 -4.60
N GLU A 152 4.15 6.13 -3.87
CA GLU A 152 5.22 5.17 -4.13
C GLU A 152 4.99 4.39 -5.44
N CYS A 153 3.75 4.03 -5.78
CA CYS A 153 3.41 3.38 -7.05
C CYS A 153 3.69 4.28 -8.26
N ILE A 154 3.25 5.53 -8.24
CA ILE A 154 3.40 6.45 -9.39
C ILE A 154 4.84 6.93 -9.59
N LYS A 155 5.81 6.48 -8.78
CA LYS A 155 7.23 6.60 -9.13
C LYS A 155 7.61 5.76 -10.35
N PHE A 156 6.79 4.77 -10.70
CA PHE A 156 6.98 3.93 -11.87
C PHE A 156 6.13 4.45 -13.04
N PRO A 157 6.72 4.71 -14.22
CA PRO A 157 6.01 5.31 -15.35
C PRO A 157 4.79 4.51 -15.82
N SER A 158 4.85 3.18 -15.80
CA SER A 158 3.75 2.29 -16.19
C SER A 158 2.53 2.46 -15.29
N LEU A 159 2.73 2.47 -13.98
CA LEU A 159 1.65 2.65 -13.00
C LEU A 159 1.08 4.08 -13.03
N ALA A 160 1.94 5.09 -13.21
CA ALA A 160 1.50 6.47 -13.36
C ALA A 160 0.65 6.68 -14.63
N ARG A 161 1.08 6.07 -15.76
CA ARG A 161 0.32 6.10 -17.01
C ARG A 161 -1.07 5.49 -16.84
N TYR A 162 -1.17 4.32 -16.20
CA TYR A 162 -2.47 3.69 -15.94
C TYR A 162 -3.42 4.63 -15.21
N ILE A 163 -2.96 5.25 -14.11
CA ILE A 163 -3.83 6.14 -13.33
C ILE A 163 -4.26 7.32 -14.17
N LEU A 164 -3.34 8.01 -14.87
CA LEU A 164 -3.67 9.15 -15.72
C LEU A 164 -4.75 8.82 -16.75
N GLU A 165 -4.67 7.65 -17.38
CA GLU A 165 -5.64 7.20 -18.41
C GLU A 165 -6.92 6.60 -17.81
N SER A 166 -6.98 6.39 -16.50
CA SER A 166 -8.13 5.79 -15.81
C SER A 166 -9.19 6.82 -15.43
N ALA A 167 -10.45 6.39 -15.31
CA ALA A 167 -11.52 7.21 -14.76
C ALA A 167 -11.26 7.64 -13.29
N SER A 168 -10.38 6.92 -12.57
CA SER A 168 -10.00 7.26 -11.20
C SER A 168 -9.21 8.57 -11.14
N PHE A 169 -8.52 8.99 -12.21
CA PHE A 169 -7.81 10.27 -12.24
C PHE A 169 -8.75 11.46 -12.01
N GLU A 170 -9.95 11.41 -12.58
CA GLU A 170 -10.95 12.48 -12.45
C GLU A 170 -11.38 12.75 -11.00
N LEU A 171 -11.25 11.73 -10.13
CA LEU A 171 -11.56 11.88 -8.71
C LEU A 171 -10.62 12.88 -8.03
N PHE A 172 -9.41 13.08 -8.53
CA PHE A 172 -8.48 14.05 -7.94
C PHE A 172 -8.99 15.49 -8.04
N PHE A 173 -9.71 15.88 -9.10
CA PHE A 173 -10.32 17.21 -9.19
C PHE A 173 -11.29 17.46 -8.04
N LYS A 174 -12.05 16.43 -7.63
CA LYS A 174 -12.91 16.50 -6.44
C LYS A 174 -12.09 16.48 -5.15
N PHE A 175 -11.08 15.62 -5.05
CA PHE A 175 -10.33 15.43 -3.81
C PHE A 175 -9.52 16.66 -3.39
N VAL A 176 -8.96 17.41 -4.34
CA VAL A 176 -8.21 18.64 -4.05
C VAL A 176 -9.08 19.78 -3.51
N GLU A 177 -10.40 19.71 -3.72
CA GLU A 177 -11.37 20.68 -3.22
C GLU A 177 -12.02 20.27 -1.89
N LEU A 178 -11.64 19.12 -1.31
CA LEU A 178 -12.26 18.65 -0.08
C LEU A 178 -12.05 19.67 1.06
N PRO A 179 -13.08 19.91 1.91
CA PRO A 179 -12.97 20.84 3.03
C PRO A 179 -11.99 20.36 4.12
N THR A 180 -11.54 19.10 4.05
CA THR A 180 -10.56 18.52 4.98
C THR A 180 -9.16 18.82 4.45
N PHE A 181 -8.54 19.88 4.94
CA PHE A 181 -7.26 20.41 4.43
C PHE A 181 -6.18 19.34 4.27
N ASP A 182 -5.97 18.49 5.29
CA ASP A 182 -4.92 17.46 5.25
C ASP A 182 -5.12 16.48 4.08
N VAL A 183 -6.38 16.06 3.85
CA VAL A 183 -6.72 15.14 2.76
C VAL A 183 -6.60 15.83 1.40
N ALA A 184 -7.11 17.06 1.28
CA ALA A 184 -7.04 17.84 0.04
C ALA A 184 -5.60 18.16 -0.36
N SER A 185 -4.76 18.54 0.59
CA SER A 185 -3.33 18.83 0.40
C SER A 185 -2.55 17.57 0.00
N ASP A 186 -2.85 16.43 0.62
CA ASP A 186 -2.26 15.15 0.24
C ASP A 186 -2.70 14.70 -1.16
N ALA A 187 -3.99 14.83 -1.48
CA ALA A 187 -4.53 14.55 -2.81
C ALA A 187 -3.88 15.45 -3.87
N PHE A 188 -3.71 16.74 -3.57
CA PHE A 188 -3.02 17.68 -4.45
C PHE A 188 -1.57 17.29 -4.69
N SER A 189 -0.87 16.79 -3.66
CA SER A 189 0.51 16.28 -3.81
C SER A 189 0.57 15.10 -4.77
N THR A 190 -0.39 14.18 -4.69
CA THR A 190 -0.49 13.03 -5.61
C THR A 190 -0.88 13.47 -7.03
N PHE A 191 -1.86 14.36 -7.16
CA PHE A 191 -2.31 14.93 -8.43
C PHE A 191 -1.18 15.66 -9.16
N LYS A 192 -0.43 16.50 -8.43
CA LYS A 192 0.77 17.16 -8.94
C LYS A 192 1.82 16.15 -9.41
N ASP A 193 2.11 15.12 -8.61
CA ASP A 193 3.09 14.10 -8.99
C ASP A 193 2.68 13.38 -10.28
N LEU A 194 1.40 13.00 -10.42
CA LEU A 194 0.85 12.41 -11.65
C LEU A 194 1.07 13.32 -12.87
N LEU A 195 0.86 14.63 -12.72
CA LEU A 195 0.97 15.62 -13.79
C LEU A 195 2.38 16.17 -14.02
N THR A 196 3.40 15.79 -13.23
CA THR A 196 4.74 16.41 -13.35
C THR A 196 5.92 15.45 -13.31
N LYS A 197 5.75 14.23 -12.79
CA LYS A 197 6.87 13.33 -12.55
C LYS A 197 7.42 12.66 -13.81
N HIS A 198 6.54 12.19 -14.69
CA HIS A 198 6.91 11.46 -15.90
C HIS A 198 6.58 12.29 -17.14
N LEU A 199 7.44 13.26 -17.46
CA LEU A 199 7.17 14.29 -18.48
C LEU A 199 6.70 13.73 -19.83
N THR A 200 7.26 12.60 -20.29
CA THR A 200 6.83 11.96 -21.54
C THR A 200 5.39 11.45 -21.45
N VAL A 201 5.07 10.71 -20.39
CA VAL A 201 3.71 10.17 -20.16
C VAL A 201 2.70 11.30 -20.04
N VAL A 202 3.04 12.32 -19.26
CA VAL A 202 2.18 13.49 -19.04
C VAL A 202 1.96 14.26 -20.35
N SER A 203 3.03 14.48 -21.12
CA SER A 203 2.92 15.20 -22.39
C SER A 203 2.01 14.47 -23.37
N GLU A 204 2.11 13.14 -23.46
CA GLU A 204 1.23 12.31 -24.28
C GLU A 204 -0.23 12.46 -23.83
N TYR A 205 -0.48 12.31 -22.52
CA TYR A 205 -1.81 12.42 -21.93
C TYR A 205 -2.43 13.81 -22.14
N LEU A 206 -1.74 14.89 -21.76
CA LEU A 206 -2.25 16.25 -21.88
C LEU A 206 -2.47 16.69 -23.34
N THR A 207 -1.71 16.14 -24.28
CA THR A 207 -1.94 16.40 -25.72
C THR A 207 -3.22 15.73 -26.20
N ALA A 208 -3.51 14.52 -25.72
CA ALA A 208 -4.71 13.77 -26.09
C ALA A 208 -5.99 14.29 -25.40
N HIS A 209 -5.87 14.80 -24.17
CA HIS A 209 -7.00 15.18 -23.30
C HIS A 209 -7.02 16.68 -22.98
N TYR A 210 -6.41 17.52 -23.83
CA TYR A 210 -6.21 18.95 -23.55
C TYR A 210 -7.51 19.66 -23.14
N ASP A 211 -8.56 19.55 -23.94
CA ASP A 211 -9.81 20.28 -23.72
C ASP A 211 -10.52 19.85 -22.43
N GLU A 212 -10.53 18.54 -22.13
CA GLU A 212 -11.14 17.97 -20.93
C GLU A 212 -10.41 18.45 -19.67
N VAL A 213 -9.08 18.25 -19.62
CA VAL A 213 -8.25 18.65 -18.49
C VAL A 213 -8.27 20.16 -18.29
N TYR A 214 -8.20 20.94 -19.38
CA TYR A 214 -8.26 22.41 -19.30
C TYR A 214 -9.59 22.88 -18.71
N THR A 215 -10.71 22.29 -19.14
CA THR A 215 -12.05 22.63 -18.63
C THR A 215 -12.18 22.33 -17.13
N HIS A 216 -11.65 21.19 -16.68
CA HIS A 216 -11.64 20.87 -15.25
C HIS A 216 -10.75 21.83 -14.45
N LEU A 217 -9.54 22.14 -14.92
CA LEU A 217 -8.60 23.02 -14.22
C LEU A 217 -9.09 24.47 -14.05
N ILE A 218 -9.90 24.99 -14.99
CA ILE A 218 -10.47 26.35 -14.86
C ILE A 218 -11.76 26.39 -14.02
N SER A 219 -12.33 25.23 -13.71
CA SER A 219 -13.57 25.10 -12.93
C SER A 219 -13.33 24.91 -11.43
N VAL A 220 -12.09 24.57 -11.05
CA VAL A 220 -11.55 24.44 -9.69
C VAL A 220 -11.05 25.79 -9.20
#